data_AF-A0A932FZ29-F1
#
_entry.id   AF-A0A932FZ29-F1
#
_cell.length_a   1.000
_cell.length_b   1.000
_cell.length_c   1.000
_cell.angle_alpha   90.00
_cell.angle_beta   90.00
_cell.angle_gamma   90.00
#
_symmetry.space_group_name_H-M   'P 1'
#
loop_
_entity.id
_entity.type
_entity.pdbx_description
1 polymer ?
#
loop_
_entity_poly.entity_id
_entity_poly.type
_entity_poly.pdbx_seq_one_letter_code
_entity_poly.pdbx_strand_id
1 'polypeptide(L)'
;MSANTLFLRLEGPLQAWGNQESKFVVRRTADAPTKSGVIGMLCAALGVSRPAAAPEWIGKSGKLCALRMGVRIDQPGVRWWDYHTVGAHMQMRTAEGRPKAGAMLTRREYLCDASFLVALQGEPTLVAQLEAALRKPCWTPYLGRKACPPSRPLLERPAEESGDLLTALCSVPWRPRLRGDQPGPILECLLDWQPSLEEPVAPAGALVAYDVPLTFEPPAHDPRFVVRRRLRVGEGGEVSIAEKPAQSSTPAPPRPRADYKNTEYQKKRDARWGKDHYLCVFCKAPLTPRTRTVQHVTYRRAGGDETLDDLRSLCRLCHDAVTMIEYGLGMGLDRINPEDSSYRERIIEKRREIIQFRSLETRRRRLSPEEVE
;
A
#
# COMPACT_ATOMS: atom_id res chain seq x y z
N MET A 1 -30.27 -25.46 2.43
CA MET A 1 -28.94 -25.25 1.84
C MET A 1 -28.05 -24.71 2.93
N SER A 2 -27.15 -25.54 3.45
CA SER A 2 -26.25 -25.15 4.53
C SER A 2 -24.93 -24.69 3.91
N ALA A 3 -24.59 -23.41 4.09
CA ALA A 3 -23.39 -22.82 3.53
C ALA A 3 -22.14 -23.58 4.00
N ASN A 4 -21.44 -24.22 3.06
CA ASN A 4 -20.30 -25.10 3.34
C ASN A 4 -18.96 -24.50 2.90
N THR A 5 -18.97 -23.30 2.28
CA THR A 5 -17.78 -22.68 1.72
C THR A 5 -17.63 -21.22 2.15
N LEU A 6 -16.49 -20.90 2.76
CA LEU A 6 -16.09 -19.55 3.15
C LEU A 6 -15.17 -18.92 2.11
N PHE A 7 -15.42 -17.65 1.74
CA PHE A 7 -14.64 -16.91 0.74
C PHE A 7 -13.84 -15.78 1.37
N LEU A 8 -12.51 -15.86 1.28
CA LEU A 8 -11.59 -14.85 1.79
C LEU A 8 -10.88 -14.11 0.66
N ARG A 9 -10.77 -12.79 0.80
CA ARG A 9 -9.94 -11.93 -0.04
C ARG A 9 -8.67 -11.58 0.71
N LEU A 10 -7.53 -12.12 0.27
CA LEU A 10 -6.22 -11.84 0.86
C LEU A 10 -5.48 -10.86 -0.05
N GLU A 11 -5.67 -9.58 0.24
CA GLU A 11 -5.16 -8.46 -0.54
C GLU A 11 -4.57 -7.41 0.39
N GLY A 12 -3.39 -6.92 0.04
CA GLY A 12 -2.67 -5.91 0.81
C GLY A 12 -1.39 -5.50 0.09
N PRO A 13 -0.77 -4.38 0.49
CA PRO A 13 0.45 -3.87 -0.15
C PRO A 13 1.61 -4.87 -0.05
N LEU A 14 1.70 -5.59 1.08
CA LEU A 14 2.68 -6.62 1.36
C LEU A 14 1.97 -7.84 1.94
N GLN A 15 2.44 -9.04 1.59
CA GLN A 15 2.05 -10.31 2.20
C GLN A 15 3.28 -11.17 2.47
N ALA A 16 3.20 -12.15 3.38
CA ALA A 16 4.30 -13.07 3.63
C ALA A 16 3.84 -14.43 4.15
N TRP A 17 3.87 -15.45 3.30
CA TRP A 17 3.37 -16.79 3.58
C TRP A 17 4.55 -17.75 3.74
N GLY A 18 5.01 -17.97 4.98
CA GLY A 18 6.22 -18.76 5.23
C GLY A 18 6.10 -20.21 4.73
N ASN A 19 7.17 -20.72 4.12
CA ASN A 19 7.33 -22.11 3.70
C ASN A 19 8.49 -22.78 4.47
N GLN A 20 8.78 -24.05 4.17
CA GLN A 20 9.84 -24.82 4.83
C GLN A 20 11.25 -24.26 4.65
N GLU A 21 11.47 -23.46 3.61
CA GLU A 21 12.77 -22.84 3.31
C GLU A 21 13.07 -21.62 4.21
N SER A 22 12.07 -21.17 4.99
CA SER A 22 12.13 -20.00 5.86
C SER A 22 12.82 -20.31 7.21
N LYS A 23 14.13 -20.61 7.18
CA LYS A 23 14.90 -21.00 8.38
C LYS A 23 15.80 -19.86 8.89
N PHE A 24 15.83 -19.72 10.22
CA PHE A 24 16.72 -18.81 10.97
C PHE A 24 16.68 -17.34 10.50
N VAL A 25 17.75 -16.88 9.85
CA VAL A 25 18.01 -15.48 9.50
C VAL A 25 17.32 -15.07 8.21
N VAL A 26 17.08 -16.04 7.32
CA VAL A 26 16.45 -15.83 6.02
C VAL A 26 15.01 -16.31 6.10
N ARG A 27 14.06 -15.38 5.95
CA ARG A 27 12.63 -15.66 6.05
C ARG A 27 11.98 -15.52 4.69
N ARG A 28 11.87 -16.64 3.96
CA ARG A 28 11.23 -16.71 2.64
C ARG A 28 9.70 -16.64 2.72
N THR A 29 9.08 -16.39 1.56
CA THR A 29 7.64 -16.46 1.34
C THR A 29 7.32 -17.39 0.16
N ALA A 30 6.23 -18.14 0.26
CA ALA A 30 5.61 -18.84 -0.85
C ALA A 30 4.94 -17.86 -1.82
N ASP A 31 4.62 -18.34 -3.03
CA ASP A 31 3.92 -17.57 -4.07
C ASP A 31 2.41 -17.38 -3.82
N ALA A 32 1.87 -18.11 -2.85
CA ALA A 32 0.46 -18.06 -2.50
C ALA A 32 0.26 -18.32 -1.00
N PRO A 33 -0.89 -17.92 -0.43
CA PRO A 33 -1.27 -18.23 0.94
C PRO A 33 -1.10 -19.70 1.30
N THR A 34 -0.36 -19.96 2.37
CA THR A 34 -0.22 -21.29 2.95
C THR A 34 -1.40 -21.62 3.86
N LYS A 35 -1.74 -22.90 3.96
CA LYS A 35 -2.86 -23.37 4.81
C LYS A 35 -2.63 -23.02 6.28
N SER A 36 -1.41 -23.15 6.79
CA SER A 36 -1.03 -22.75 8.14
C SER A 36 -1.18 -21.25 8.38
N GLY A 37 -0.84 -20.42 7.39
CA GLY A 37 -1.02 -18.96 7.46
C GLY A 37 -2.49 -18.57 7.55
N VAL A 38 -3.34 -19.17 6.70
CA VAL A 38 -4.78 -18.93 6.72
C VAL A 38 -5.43 -19.45 8.00
N ILE A 39 -5.11 -20.68 8.43
CA ILE A 39 -5.60 -21.25 9.68
C ILE A 39 -5.17 -20.41 10.90
N GLY A 40 -3.92 -19.96 10.96
CA GLY A 40 -3.45 -19.10 12.04
C GLY A 40 -4.20 -17.77 12.10
N MET A 41 -4.54 -17.19 10.95
CA MET A 41 -5.39 -16.00 10.85
C MET A 41 -6.82 -16.27 11.35
N LEU A 42 -7.40 -17.44 11.04
CA LEU A 42 -8.71 -17.84 11.56
C LEU A 42 -8.71 -18.06 13.08
N CYS A 43 -7.68 -18.73 13.62
CA CYS A 43 -7.48 -18.84 15.06
C CYS A 43 -7.41 -17.47 15.73
N ALA A 44 -6.74 -16.49 15.09
CA ALA A 44 -6.66 -15.13 15.61
C ALA A 44 -8.03 -14.43 15.61
N ALA A 45 -8.84 -14.63 14.56
CA ALA A 45 -10.21 -14.12 14.52
C ALA A 45 -11.09 -14.75 15.62
N LEU A 46 -10.93 -16.05 15.87
CA LEU A 46 -11.63 -16.80 16.92
C LEU A 46 -11.15 -16.49 18.34
N GLY A 47 -9.97 -15.88 18.52
CA GLY A 47 -9.35 -15.64 19.83
C GLY A 47 -8.68 -16.88 20.44
N VAL A 48 -8.28 -17.85 19.62
CA VAL A 48 -7.66 -19.11 20.03
C VAL A 48 -6.15 -18.93 20.21
N SER A 49 -5.66 -19.04 21.45
CA SER A 49 -4.23 -18.86 21.76
C SER A 49 -3.38 -20.01 21.20
N ARG A 50 -2.07 -19.78 21.04
CA ARG A 50 -1.16 -20.82 20.50
C ARG A 50 -1.21 -22.13 21.31
N PRO A 51 -1.20 -22.11 22.66
CA PRO A 51 -1.31 -23.35 23.44
C PRO A 51 -2.69 -24.00 23.37
N ALA A 52 -3.75 -23.22 23.18
CA ALA A 52 -5.12 -23.72 23.09
C ALA A 52 -5.52 -24.20 21.68
N ALA A 53 -4.69 -23.94 20.66
CA ALA A 53 -5.01 -24.28 19.29
C ALA A 53 -5.04 -25.79 19.06
N ALA A 54 -4.05 -26.53 19.58
CA ALA A 54 -4.01 -27.97 19.48
C ALA A 54 -4.67 -28.61 20.73
N PRO A 55 -5.40 -29.73 20.58
CA PRO A 55 -5.68 -30.47 19.35
C PRO A 55 -7.02 -30.09 18.68
N GLU A 56 -7.81 -29.20 19.27
CA GLU A 56 -9.18 -28.94 18.82
C GLU A 56 -9.25 -28.25 17.46
N TRP A 57 -8.43 -27.21 17.25
CA TRP A 57 -8.46 -26.37 16.06
C TRP A 57 -7.44 -26.83 15.02
N ILE A 58 -6.26 -27.22 15.48
CA ILE A 58 -5.13 -27.68 14.65
C ILE A 58 -4.62 -29.06 15.09
N GLY A 59 -3.73 -29.67 14.29
CA GLY A 59 -3.30 -31.05 14.50
C GLY A 59 -4.08 -32.05 13.67
N LYS A 60 -3.75 -33.35 13.82
CA LYS A 60 -4.29 -34.43 12.98
C LYS A 60 -5.83 -34.51 12.97
N SER A 61 -6.46 -34.15 14.09
CA SER A 61 -7.92 -34.15 14.25
C SER A 61 -8.50 -32.74 14.39
N GLY A 62 -7.71 -31.70 14.07
CA GLY A 62 -8.11 -30.31 14.27
C GLY A 62 -9.18 -29.87 13.28
N LYS A 63 -10.23 -29.23 13.78
CA LYS A 63 -11.39 -28.76 12.99
C LYS A 63 -10.99 -27.91 11.78
N LEU A 64 -10.00 -27.02 11.95
CA LEU A 64 -9.54 -26.14 10.86
C LEU A 64 -8.63 -26.85 9.86
N CYS A 65 -7.90 -27.88 10.31
CA CYS A 65 -7.05 -28.68 9.42
C CYS A 65 -7.88 -29.56 8.49
N ALA A 66 -9.08 -29.98 8.92
CA ALA A 66 -10.03 -30.74 8.12
C ALA A 66 -10.67 -29.95 6.97
N LEU A 67 -10.67 -28.60 7.03
CA LEU A 67 -11.16 -27.76 5.94
C LEU A 67 -10.34 -27.98 4.66
N ARG A 68 -11.00 -28.14 3.52
CA ARG A 68 -10.34 -28.13 2.21
C ARG A 68 -10.09 -26.70 1.78
N MET A 69 -8.90 -26.42 1.25
CA MET A 69 -8.50 -25.09 0.82
C MET A 69 -8.25 -25.02 -0.68
N GLY A 70 -8.88 -24.06 -1.35
CA GLY A 70 -8.59 -23.65 -2.71
C GLY A 70 -8.09 -22.20 -2.71
N VAL A 71 -7.10 -21.90 -3.54
CA VAL A 71 -6.57 -20.55 -3.73
C VAL A 71 -6.58 -20.22 -5.20
N ARG A 72 -7.22 -19.11 -5.60
CA ARG A 72 -7.07 -18.51 -6.91
C ARG A 72 -6.15 -17.30 -6.81
N ILE A 73 -5.13 -17.28 -7.64
CA ILE A 73 -4.11 -16.24 -7.72
C ILE A 73 -4.64 -15.17 -8.68
N ASP A 74 -5.34 -14.18 -8.15
CA ASP A 74 -5.92 -13.08 -8.94
C ASP A 74 -4.85 -12.10 -9.41
N GLN A 75 -3.80 -11.93 -8.60
CA GLN A 75 -2.60 -11.14 -8.88
C GLN A 75 -1.43 -11.81 -8.14
N PRO A 76 -0.42 -12.37 -8.83
CA PRO A 76 0.68 -13.10 -8.17
C PRO A 76 1.57 -12.19 -7.32
N GLY A 77 1.64 -10.90 -7.68
CA GLY A 77 2.53 -9.92 -7.06
C GLY A 77 3.99 -10.12 -7.44
N VAL A 78 4.87 -9.33 -6.79
CA VAL A 78 6.32 -9.34 -7.01
C VAL A 78 7.03 -9.63 -5.70
N ARG A 79 7.99 -10.56 -5.71
CA ARG A 79 8.81 -10.83 -4.52
C ARG A 79 9.80 -9.70 -4.28
N TRP A 80 9.88 -9.26 -3.02
CA TRP A 80 10.81 -8.21 -2.59
C TRP A 80 11.52 -8.59 -1.30
N TRP A 81 12.76 -8.11 -1.15
CA TRP A 81 13.58 -8.35 0.04
C TRP A 81 13.57 -7.14 0.99
N ASP A 82 13.29 -7.40 2.26
CA ASP A 82 13.48 -6.46 3.36
C ASP A 82 14.76 -6.81 4.13
N TYR A 83 15.67 -5.84 4.24
CA TYR A 83 16.86 -5.92 5.08
C TYR A 83 16.52 -5.43 6.49
N HIS A 84 16.30 -6.38 7.40
CA HIS A 84 15.64 -6.12 8.66
C HIS A 84 16.60 -6.28 9.83
N THR A 85 16.99 -5.15 10.41
CA THR A 85 17.93 -5.07 11.54
C THR A 85 17.18 -4.95 12.86
N VAL A 86 17.55 -5.76 13.86
CA VAL A 86 16.98 -5.72 15.21
C VAL A 86 18.07 -5.47 16.24
N GLY A 87 17.80 -4.59 17.21
CA GLY A 87 18.65 -4.39 18.38
C GLY A 87 19.94 -3.61 18.12
N ALA A 88 19.98 -2.77 17.08
CA ALA A 88 21.11 -1.86 16.88
C ALA A 88 21.26 -0.96 18.12
N HIS A 89 22.48 -0.89 18.65
CA HIS A 89 22.80 -0.20 19.92
C HIS A 89 22.02 -0.70 21.15
N MET A 90 21.35 -1.85 21.07
CA MET A 90 20.71 -2.49 22.22
C MET A 90 21.59 -3.62 22.76
N GLN A 91 21.61 -3.81 24.07
CA GLN A 91 22.19 -4.99 24.71
C GLN A 91 21.18 -6.14 24.69
N MET A 92 21.05 -6.81 23.54
CA MET A 92 20.14 -7.95 23.41
C MET A 92 20.56 -9.09 24.35
N ARG A 93 19.60 -9.81 24.94
CA ARG A 93 19.90 -10.94 25.84
C ARG A 93 20.01 -12.24 25.04
N THR A 94 21.00 -13.07 25.38
CA THR A 94 21.07 -14.47 24.91
C THR A 94 20.10 -15.37 25.68
N ALA A 95 19.94 -16.63 25.25
CA ALA A 95 19.13 -17.61 25.96
C ALA A 95 19.65 -17.85 27.40
N GLU A 96 20.95 -17.72 27.63
CA GLU A 96 21.58 -17.78 28.96
C GLU A 96 21.50 -16.46 29.74
N GLY A 97 20.79 -15.45 29.22
CA GLY A 97 20.57 -14.16 29.86
C GLY A 97 21.74 -13.18 29.78
N ARG A 98 22.81 -13.51 29.06
CA ARG A 98 23.99 -12.64 28.92
C ARG A 98 23.74 -11.51 27.91
N PRO A 99 24.29 -10.31 28.12
CA PRO A 99 24.20 -9.24 27.14
C PRO A 99 25.07 -9.56 25.92
N LYS A 100 24.51 -9.40 24.73
CA LYS A 100 25.20 -9.53 23.45
C LYS A 100 25.16 -8.18 22.74
N ALA A 101 26.33 -7.59 22.56
CA ALA A 101 26.50 -6.38 21.78
C ALA A 101 26.35 -6.69 20.27
N GLY A 102 25.86 -5.71 19.53
CA GLY A 102 25.66 -5.79 18.07
C GLY A 102 24.20 -5.93 17.69
N ALA A 103 23.94 -5.92 16.39
CA ALA A 103 22.60 -6.04 15.83
C ALA A 103 22.38 -7.42 15.22
N MET A 104 21.15 -7.94 15.30
CA MET A 104 20.76 -9.13 14.55
C MET A 104 20.20 -8.69 13.21
N LEU A 105 20.87 -9.13 12.15
CA LEU A 105 20.44 -8.90 10.78
C LEU A 105 19.57 -10.06 10.34
N THR A 106 18.40 -9.77 9.77
CA THR A 106 17.53 -10.76 9.14
C THR A 106 17.14 -10.28 7.75
N ARG A 107 16.94 -11.22 6.82
CA ARG A 107 16.46 -10.92 5.47
C ARG A 107 15.10 -11.56 5.28
N ARG A 108 14.08 -10.76 4.98
CA ARG A 108 12.69 -11.22 4.93
C ARG A 108 12.12 -10.96 3.54
N GLU A 109 11.65 -12.01 2.87
CA GLU A 109 10.93 -11.86 1.60
C GLU A 109 9.47 -11.53 1.86
N TYR A 110 8.91 -10.66 1.03
CA TYR A 110 7.50 -10.30 0.97
C TYR A 110 6.98 -10.44 -0.45
N LEU A 111 5.69 -10.71 -0.60
CA LEU A 111 4.95 -10.52 -1.85
C LEU A 111 4.36 -9.12 -1.86
N CYS A 112 4.82 -8.29 -2.78
CA CYS A 112 4.29 -6.96 -3.03
C CYS A 112 3.14 -7.03 -4.03
N ASP A 113 2.09 -6.27 -3.77
CA ASP A 113 0.99 -6.07 -4.72
C ASP A 113 0.27 -7.37 -5.14
N ALA A 114 0.24 -8.39 -4.26
CA ALA A 114 -0.43 -9.66 -4.51
C ALA A 114 -1.91 -9.62 -4.07
N SER A 115 -2.76 -10.38 -4.74
CA SER A 115 -4.17 -10.56 -4.40
C SER A 115 -4.60 -12.00 -4.65
N PHE A 116 -5.22 -12.60 -3.65
CA PHE A 116 -5.68 -13.99 -3.68
C PHE A 116 -7.14 -14.09 -3.26
N LEU A 117 -7.88 -14.95 -3.93
CA LEU A 117 -9.15 -15.46 -3.44
C LEU A 117 -8.92 -16.83 -2.81
N VAL A 118 -9.31 -17.02 -1.56
CA VAL A 118 -9.24 -18.30 -0.86
C VAL A 118 -10.65 -18.82 -0.61
N ALA A 119 -10.92 -20.05 -1.02
CA ALA A 119 -12.12 -20.79 -0.67
C ALA A 119 -11.77 -21.85 0.39
N LEU A 120 -12.50 -21.87 1.50
CA LEU A 120 -12.38 -22.90 2.54
C LEU A 120 -13.69 -23.67 2.63
N GLN A 121 -13.66 -24.94 2.25
CA GLN A 121 -14.82 -25.82 2.20
C GLN A 121 -14.77 -26.82 3.36
N GLY A 122 -15.90 -27.01 4.06
CA GLY A 122 -16.01 -28.00 5.12
C GLY A 122 -17.36 -27.99 5.81
N GLU A 123 -17.37 -28.33 7.10
CA GLU A 123 -18.60 -28.49 7.87
C GLU A 123 -19.34 -27.13 8.02
N PRO A 124 -20.65 -27.04 7.70
CA PRO A 124 -21.38 -25.77 7.69
C PRO A 124 -21.43 -25.01 9.01
N THR A 125 -21.55 -25.68 10.16
CA THR A 125 -21.56 -24.98 11.47
C THR A 125 -20.23 -24.32 11.77
N LEU A 126 -19.11 -24.98 11.43
CA LEU A 126 -17.78 -24.42 11.52
C LEU A 126 -17.61 -23.24 10.56
N VAL A 127 -18.06 -23.36 9.31
CA VAL A 127 -18.01 -22.27 8.32
C VAL A 127 -18.76 -21.04 8.82
N ALA A 128 -19.97 -21.21 9.36
CA ALA A 128 -20.76 -20.13 9.95
C ALA A 128 -20.05 -19.49 11.16
N GLN A 129 -19.42 -20.31 12.01
CA GLN A 129 -18.64 -19.82 13.16
C GLN A 129 -17.45 -18.96 12.70
N LEU A 130 -16.72 -19.40 11.66
CA LEU A 130 -15.59 -18.68 11.10
C LEU A 130 -16.00 -17.36 10.44
N GLU A 131 -17.12 -17.36 9.72
CA GLU A 131 -17.67 -16.16 9.12
C GLU A 131 -18.02 -15.11 10.19
N ALA A 132 -18.68 -15.53 11.28
CA ALA A 132 -18.99 -14.64 12.40
C ALA A 132 -17.72 -14.09 13.08
N ALA A 133 -16.71 -14.93 13.29
CA ALA A 133 -15.44 -14.53 13.88
C ALA A 133 -14.69 -13.50 13.00
N LEU A 134 -14.70 -13.67 11.67
CA LEU A 134 -14.04 -12.74 10.76
C LEU A 134 -14.74 -11.39 10.64
N ARG A 135 -16.06 -11.32 10.88
CA ARG A 135 -16.78 -10.04 10.97
C ARG A 135 -16.39 -9.24 12.22
N LYS A 136 -16.06 -9.92 13.32
CA LYS A 136 -15.67 -9.31 14.59
C LYS A 136 -14.47 -10.04 15.20
N PRO A 137 -13.27 -9.87 14.61
CA PRO A 137 -12.11 -10.64 15.01
C PRO A 137 -11.66 -10.28 16.43
N CYS A 138 -11.35 -11.32 17.23
CA CYS A 138 -10.87 -11.14 18.60
C CYS A 138 -9.46 -10.51 18.63
N TRP A 139 -8.56 -10.96 17.75
CA TRP A 139 -7.23 -10.36 17.56
C TRP A 139 -7.06 -9.82 16.15
N THR A 140 -6.12 -8.88 16.00
CA THR A 140 -5.82 -8.23 14.72
C THR A 140 -5.40 -9.25 13.67
N PRO A 141 -6.17 -9.44 12.58
CA PRO A 141 -5.74 -10.29 11.48
C PRO A 141 -4.68 -9.59 10.63
N TYR A 142 -3.79 -10.38 10.03
CA TYR A 142 -2.72 -9.89 9.17
C TYR A 142 -2.35 -10.93 8.12
N LEU A 143 -1.79 -10.49 7.00
CA LEU A 143 -1.43 -11.33 5.85
C LEU A 143 -0.06 -11.98 6.08
N GLY A 144 -0.03 -12.93 7.00
CA GLY A 144 1.13 -13.75 7.35
C GLY A 144 2.07 -13.11 8.38
N ARG A 145 2.56 -11.88 8.17
CA ARG A 145 3.30 -11.12 9.21
C ARG A 145 2.49 -9.95 9.73
N LYS A 146 2.64 -9.59 11.00
CA LYS A 146 1.91 -8.47 11.63
C LYS A 146 2.08 -7.10 10.93
N ALA A 147 3.19 -6.92 10.20
CA ALA A 147 3.46 -5.73 9.40
C ALA A 147 2.71 -5.69 8.05
N CYS A 148 1.94 -6.73 7.72
CA CYS A 148 1.20 -6.88 6.47
C CYS A 148 -0.31 -6.73 6.73
N PRO A 149 -0.83 -5.49 6.88
CA PRO A 149 -2.26 -5.27 7.06
C PRO A 149 -3.01 -5.61 5.76
N PRO A 150 -4.22 -6.20 5.85
CA PRO A 150 -5.08 -6.32 4.69
C PRO A 150 -5.57 -4.92 4.24
N SER A 151 -5.69 -4.70 2.93
CA SER A 151 -6.16 -3.41 2.37
C SER A 151 -7.68 -3.29 2.32
N ARG A 152 -8.40 -4.39 2.57
CA ARG A 152 -9.87 -4.48 2.59
C ARG A 152 -10.33 -5.57 3.56
N PRO A 153 -11.63 -5.64 3.94
CA PRO A 153 -12.14 -6.71 4.76
C PRO A 153 -11.80 -8.10 4.19
N LEU A 154 -11.47 -9.04 5.07
CA LEU A 154 -11.03 -10.38 4.67
C LEU A 154 -12.16 -11.22 4.07
N LEU A 155 -13.42 -11.01 4.48
CA LEU A 155 -14.56 -11.69 3.87
C LEU A 155 -14.86 -11.07 2.51
N GLU A 156 -14.76 -11.85 1.44
CA GLU A 156 -15.10 -11.38 0.09
C GLU A 156 -16.62 -11.27 -0.09
N ARG A 157 -17.35 -12.27 0.42
CA ARG A 157 -18.81 -12.38 0.39
C ARG A 157 -19.30 -13.34 1.48
N PRO A 158 -20.61 -13.42 1.75
CA PRO A 158 -21.17 -14.42 2.68
C PRO A 158 -20.78 -15.85 2.30
N ALA A 159 -20.78 -16.76 3.27
CA ALA A 159 -20.57 -18.17 2.97
C ALA A 159 -21.75 -18.72 2.15
N GLU A 160 -21.44 -19.60 1.21
CA GLU A 160 -22.43 -20.18 0.29
C GLU A 160 -22.20 -21.69 0.15
N GLU A 161 -23.20 -22.40 -0.35
CA GLU A 161 -23.08 -23.81 -0.71
C GLU A 161 -22.34 -23.94 -2.04
N SER A 162 -21.35 -24.83 -2.09
CA SER A 162 -20.64 -25.18 -3.32
C SER A 162 -20.34 -26.67 -3.34
N GLY A 163 -20.38 -27.27 -4.53
CA GLY A 163 -20.07 -28.68 -4.73
C GLY A 163 -18.59 -29.00 -4.48
N ASP A 164 -17.70 -28.21 -5.08
CA ASP A 164 -16.25 -28.41 -4.97
C ASP A 164 -15.49 -27.08 -4.96
N LEU A 165 -14.20 -27.13 -4.61
CA LEU A 165 -13.33 -25.95 -4.53
C LEU A 165 -13.17 -25.20 -5.86
N LEU A 166 -13.15 -25.90 -6.99
CA LEU A 166 -12.97 -25.26 -8.30
C LEU A 166 -14.23 -24.47 -8.66
N THR A 167 -15.40 -25.09 -8.52
CA THR A 167 -16.71 -24.46 -8.70
C THR A 167 -16.87 -23.25 -7.77
N ALA A 168 -16.46 -23.38 -6.51
CA ALA A 168 -16.45 -22.28 -5.56
C ALA A 168 -15.59 -21.10 -6.04
N LEU A 169 -14.35 -21.36 -6.46
CA LEU A 169 -13.45 -20.32 -6.95
C LEU A 169 -13.93 -19.69 -8.26
N CYS A 170 -14.57 -20.44 -9.16
CA CYS A 170 -15.14 -19.90 -10.40
C CYS A 170 -16.35 -18.99 -10.15
N SER A 171 -17.14 -19.30 -9.12
CA SER A 171 -18.38 -18.54 -8.82
C SER A 171 -18.17 -17.12 -8.28
N VAL A 172 -16.92 -16.75 -7.94
CA VAL A 172 -16.57 -15.38 -7.55
C VAL A 172 -15.93 -14.69 -8.75
N PRO A 173 -16.45 -13.56 -9.25
CA PRO A 173 -15.81 -12.87 -10.36
C PRO A 173 -14.39 -12.39 -9.99
N TRP A 174 -13.49 -12.33 -10.97
CA TRP A 174 -12.26 -11.56 -10.82
C TRP A 174 -12.64 -10.08 -10.70
N ARG A 175 -12.08 -9.38 -9.71
CA ARG A 175 -12.43 -7.99 -9.42
C ARG A 175 -11.21 -7.09 -9.59
N PRO A 176 -11.29 -6.03 -10.44
CA PRO A 176 -10.25 -5.01 -10.49
C PRO A 176 -10.00 -4.43 -9.09
N ARG A 177 -8.75 -4.22 -8.68
CA ARG A 177 -8.48 -3.62 -7.36
C ARG A 177 -8.68 -2.12 -7.45
N LEU A 178 -8.05 -1.51 -8.46
CA LEU A 178 -8.25 -0.14 -8.85
C LEU A 178 -8.90 -0.05 -10.24
N ARG A 179 -9.43 1.14 -10.55
CA ARG A 179 -9.96 1.42 -11.88
C ARG A 179 -8.84 1.28 -12.91
N GLY A 180 -9.05 0.44 -13.92
CA GLY A 180 -8.10 0.20 -15.00
C GLY A 180 -7.27 -1.07 -14.86
N ASP A 181 -7.32 -1.75 -13.71
CA ASP A 181 -6.72 -3.08 -13.59
C ASP A 181 -7.39 -4.04 -14.58
N GLN A 182 -6.59 -4.84 -15.26
CA GLN A 182 -7.07 -5.91 -16.13
C GLN A 182 -6.53 -7.26 -15.65
N PRO A 183 -7.34 -8.33 -15.73
CA PRO A 183 -6.86 -9.65 -15.41
C PRO A 183 -5.90 -10.14 -16.48
N GLY A 184 -5.00 -11.06 -16.12
CA GLY A 184 -4.40 -11.94 -17.11
C GLY A 184 -5.45 -12.84 -17.76
N PRO A 185 -5.20 -13.39 -18.97
CA PRO A 185 -6.16 -14.27 -19.64
C PRO A 185 -6.40 -15.58 -18.89
N ILE A 186 -5.47 -15.95 -18.01
CA ILE A 186 -5.50 -17.18 -17.23
C ILE A 186 -5.16 -16.85 -15.77
N LEU A 187 -5.97 -17.35 -14.84
CA LEU A 187 -5.66 -17.37 -13.41
C LEU A 187 -5.18 -18.75 -13.00
N GLU A 188 -4.12 -18.79 -12.20
CA GLU A 188 -3.65 -20.02 -11.58
C GLU A 188 -4.43 -20.30 -10.29
N CYS A 189 -4.76 -21.57 -10.08
CA CYS A 189 -5.39 -22.06 -8.87
C CYS A 189 -4.59 -23.17 -8.23
N LEU A 190 -4.54 -23.18 -6.90
CA LEU A 190 -3.99 -24.23 -6.06
C LEU A 190 -5.13 -24.86 -5.27
N LEU A 191 -5.37 -26.15 -5.44
CA LEU A 191 -6.49 -26.86 -4.81
C LEU A 191 -6.00 -27.98 -3.92
N ASP A 192 -6.59 -28.11 -2.74
CA ASP A 192 -6.44 -29.31 -1.90
C ASP A 192 -6.92 -30.55 -2.64
N TRP A 193 -5.98 -31.49 -2.80
CA TRP A 193 -6.27 -32.83 -3.28
C TRP A 193 -6.46 -33.78 -2.11
N GLN A 194 -7.49 -34.61 -2.22
CA GLN A 194 -7.74 -35.70 -1.30
C GLN A 194 -8.00 -36.96 -2.13
N PRO A 195 -7.56 -38.13 -1.64
CA PRO A 195 -7.87 -39.39 -2.30
C PRO A 195 -9.38 -39.61 -2.32
N SER A 196 -9.90 -40.10 -3.44
CA SER A 196 -11.28 -40.56 -3.59
C SER A 196 -11.30 -42.04 -3.95
N LEU A 197 -12.49 -42.66 -3.96
CA LEU A 197 -12.63 -44.05 -4.41
C LEU A 197 -12.22 -44.21 -5.89
N GLU A 198 -12.43 -43.18 -6.70
CA GLU A 198 -12.11 -43.16 -8.13
C GLU A 198 -10.64 -42.80 -8.38
N GLU A 199 -10.08 -41.89 -7.56
CA GLU A 199 -8.69 -41.43 -7.63
C GLU A 199 -8.02 -41.63 -6.26
N PRO A 200 -7.58 -42.86 -5.92
CA PRO A 200 -6.98 -43.13 -4.62
C PRO A 200 -5.53 -42.63 -4.51
N VAL A 201 -4.89 -42.29 -5.63
CA VAL A 201 -3.48 -41.89 -5.70
C VAL A 201 -3.38 -40.48 -6.28
N ALA A 202 -2.50 -39.67 -5.69
CA ALA A 202 -2.30 -38.29 -6.12
C ALA A 202 -1.86 -38.25 -7.60
N PRO A 203 -2.40 -37.33 -8.41
CA PRO A 203 -1.99 -37.20 -9.80
C PRO A 203 -0.51 -36.81 -9.90
N ALA A 204 0.17 -37.22 -10.96
CA ALA A 204 1.62 -37.03 -11.11
C ALA A 204 2.10 -35.56 -11.01
N GLY A 205 1.23 -34.60 -11.33
CA GLY A 205 1.49 -33.15 -11.20
C GLY A 205 1.13 -32.55 -9.84
N ALA A 206 0.73 -33.35 -8.85
CA ALA A 206 0.44 -32.87 -7.51
C ALA A 206 1.72 -32.42 -6.80
N LEU A 207 1.64 -31.27 -6.15
CA LEU A 207 2.69 -30.72 -5.32
C LEU A 207 2.49 -31.19 -3.88
N VAL A 208 3.59 -31.40 -3.17
CA VAL A 208 3.56 -31.63 -1.72
C VAL A 208 3.84 -30.31 -1.01
N ALA A 209 2.87 -29.82 -0.25
CA ALA A 209 3.01 -28.62 0.58
C ALA A 209 3.02 -29.02 2.06
N TYR A 210 4.05 -28.61 2.81
CA TYR A 210 4.17 -28.88 4.23
C TYR A 210 3.69 -27.70 5.06
N ASP A 211 2.38 -27.47 5.02
CA ASP A 211 1.74 -26.31 5.59
C ASP A 211 0.43 -26.64 6.34
N VAL A 212 0.18 -27.91 6.69
CA VAL A 212 -0.91 -28.26 7.62
C VAL A 212 -0.40 -28.10 9.05
N PRO A 213 -0.89 -27.14 9.85
CA PRO A 213 -0.31 -26.87 11.17
C PRO A 213 -0.61 -27.99 12.18
N LEU A 214 0.43 -28.54 12.80
CA LEU A 214 0.33 -29.49 13.90
C LEU A 214 0.31 -28.80 15.26
N THR A 215 1.22 -27.85 15.43
CA THR A 215 1.36 -26.98 16.60
C THR A 215 1.91 -25.64 16.13
N PHE A 216 1.56 -24.57 16.82
CA PHE A 216 2.15 -23.24 16.61
C PHE A 216 3.36 -22.97 17.52
N GLU A 217 3.58 -23.79 18.55
CA GLU A 217 4.62 -23.59 19.56
C GLU A 217 5.16 -24.93 20.11
N PRO A 218 6.38 -25.35 19.71
CA PRO A 218 7.13 -24.84 18.57
C PRO A 218 6.38 -25.12 17.25
N PRO A 219 6.55 -24.32 16.19
CA PRO A 219 5.82 -24.51 14.94
C PRO A 219 6.23 -25.82 14.25
N ALA A 220 5.25 -26.68 13.95
CA ALA A 220 5.43 -27.93 13.20
C ALA A 220 4.27 -28.12 12.22
N HIS A 221 4.54 -28.77 11.09
CA HIS A 221 3.58 -28.90 9.99
C HIS A 221 3.61 -30.30 9.37
N ASP A 222 2.43 -30.80 9.01
CA ASP A 222 2.23 -32.00 8.20
C ASP A 222 2.11 -31.65 6.70
N PRO A 223 2.42 -32.62 5.81
CA PRO A 223 2.24 -32.47 4.38
C PRO A 223 0.77 -32.56 3.95
N ARG A 224 0.45 -31.90 2.83
CA ARG A 224 -0.76 -32.10 2.03
C ARG A 224 -0.42 -32.11 0.55
N PHE A 225 -1.30 -32.71 -0.26
CA PHE A 225 -1.20 -32.67 -1.71
C PHE A 225 -2.02 -31.50 -2.29
N VAL A 226 -1.41 -30.77 -3.22
CA VAL A 226 -2.00 -29.60 -3.86
C VAL A 226 -1.91 -29.75 -5.37
N VAL A 227 -3.02 -29.60 -6.08
CA VAL A 227 -3.05 -29.64 -7.56
C VAL A 227 -3.15 -28.24 -8.12
N ARG A 228 -2.46 -28.01 -9.24
CA ARG A 228 -2.60 -26.79 -10.04
C ARG A 228 -3.76 -26.91 -11.03
N ARG A 229 -4.53 -25.84 -11.17
CA ARG A 229 -5.54 -25.64 -12.21
C ARG A 229 -5.37 -24.26 -12.84
N ARG A 230 -5.82 -24.12 -14.08
CA ARG A 230 -5.78 -22.86 -14.85
C ARG A 230 -7.21 -22.52 -15.25
N LEU A 231 -7.65 -21.32 -14.95
CA LEU A 231 -8.99 -20.82 -15.26
C LEU A 231 -8.89 -19.68 -16.26
N ARG A 232 -9.70 -19.68 -17.33
CA ARG A 232 -9.76 -18.56 -18.27
C ARG A 232 -10.69 -17.48 -17.72
N VAL A 233 -10.29 -16.23 -17.92
CA VAL A 233 -11.02 -15.06 -17.45
C VAL A 233 -11.60 -14.30 -18.62
N GLY A 234 -12.82 -13.79 -18.46
CA GLY A 234 -13.46 -12.91 -19.43
C GLY A 234 -14.69 -13.54 -20.07
N GLU A 235 -15.10 -13.00 -21.21
CA GLU A 235 -16.31 -13.43 -21.92
C GLU A 235 -16.19 -14.90 -22.38
N GLY A 236 -17.12 -15.75 -21.94
CA GLY A 236 -17.08 -17.19 -22.20
C GLY A 236 -16.00 -17.98 -21.44
N GLY A 237 -15.29 -17.34 -20.49
CA GLY A 237 -14.34 -17.99 -19.58
C GLY A 237 -15.02 -18.62 -18.36
N GLU A 238 -14.27 -19.43 -17.61
CA GLU A 238 -14.73 -20.02 -16.34
C GLU A 238 -14.92 -18.97 -15.23
N VAL A 239 -14.21 -17.84 -15.32
CA VAL A 239 -14.28 -16.73 -14.35
C VAL A 239 -14.72 -15.44 -15.04
N SER A 240 -15.82 -14.86 -14.59
CA SER A 240 -16.30 -13.57 -15.06
C SER A 240 -15.52 -12.39 -14.45
N ILE A 241 -15.62 -11.21 -15.08
CA ILE A 241 -15.00 -9.97 -14.60
C ILE A 241 -16.07 -9.11 -13.93
N ALA A 242 -15.82 -8.65 -12.70
CA ALA A 242 -16.71 -7.74 -12.00
C ALA A 242 -16.64 -6.32 -12.60
N GLU A 243 -17.79 -5.68 -12.76
CA GLU A 243 -17.89 -4.33 -13.34
C GLU A 243 -17.25 -3.24 -12.45
N LYS A 244 -17.35 -3.41 -11.12
CA LYS A 244 -16.91 -2.40 -10.15
C LYS A 244 -15.58 -2.79 -9.50
N PRO A 245 -14.62 -1.85 -9.41
CA PRO A 245 -13.38 -2.11 -8.70
C PRO A 245 -13.63 -2.31 -7.19
N ALA A 246 -12.72 -3.03 -6.54
CA ALA A 246 -12.76 -3.29 -5.11
C ALA A 246 -12.48 -2.03 -4.28
N GLN A 247 -11.62 -1.16 -4.78
CA GLN A 247 -11.12 0.01 -4.09
C GLN A 247 -11.27 1.26 -4.98
N SER A 248 -11.45 2.42 -4.34
CA SER A 248 -11.32 3.72 -4.99
C SER A 248 -9.90 4.26 -4.76
N SER A 249 -9.43 5.11 -5.68
CA SER A 249 -8.22 5.89 -5.41
C SER A 249 -8.44 6.69 -4.13
N THR A 250 -7.48 6.62 -3.21
CA THR A 250 -7.42 7.57 -2.09
C THR A 250 -7.44 8.98 -2.69
N PRO A 251 -8.44 9.82 -2.37
CA PRO A 251 -8.45 11.19 -2.86
C PRO A 251 -7.22 11.92 -2.32
N ALA A 252 -6.67 12.84 -3.11
CA ALA A 252 -5.60 13.69 -2.62
C ALA A 252 -6.09 14.41 -1.35
N PRO A 253 -5.23 14.57 -0.32
CA PRO A 253 -5.62 15.32 0.86
C PRO A 253 -6.09 16.72 0.43
N PRO A 254 -7.16 17.26 1.05
CA PRO A 254 -7.63 18.60 0.73
C PRO A 254 -6.49 19.59 0.89
N ARG A 255 -6.14 20.30 -0.18
CA ARG A 255 -5.12 21.34 -0.15
C ARG A 255 -5.82 22.69 0.00
N PRO A 256 -5.48 23.51 1.01
CA PRO A 256 -5.91 24.89 1.04
C PRO A 256 -5.47 25.58 -0.26
N ARG A 257 -6.35 26.39 -0.84
CA ARG A 257 -6.05 27.15 -2.05
C ARG A 257 -6.00 28.62 -1.69
N ALA A 258 -5.00 29.33 -2.19
CA ALA A 258 -4.93 30.77 -2.05
C ALA A 258 -6.16 31.40 -2.74
N ASP A 259 -6.95 32.12 -1.97
CA ASP A 259 -8.01 32.98 -2.49
C ASP A 259 -7.55 34.42 -2.45
N TYR A 260 -6.99 34.89 -3.57
CA TYR A 260 -6.48 36.24 -3.69
C TYR A 260 -7.57 37.32 -3.63
N LYS A 261 -8.86 36.94 -3.73
CA LYS A 261 -10.01 37.83 -3.61
C LYS A 261 -10.54 37.92 -2.18
N ASN A 262 -10.10 37.04 -1.28
CA ASN A 262 -10.51 37.05 0.12
C ASN A 262 -10.07 38.34 0.83
N THR A 263 -11.00 38.97 1.55
CA THR A 263 -10.79 40.25 2.25
C THR A 263 -9.76 40.14 3.38
N GLU A 264 -9.76 39.05 4.14
CA GLU A 264 -8.79 38.83 5.23
C GLU A 264 -7.37 38.61 4.67
N TYR A 265 -7.24 37.83 3.59
CA TYR A 265 -5.96 37.71 2.88
C TYR A 265 -5.46 39.08 2.39
N GLN A 266 -6.32 39.92 1.82
CA GLN A 266 -5.93 41.27 1.38
C GLN A 266 -5.43 42.13 2.54
N LYS A 267 -6.10 42.10 3.70
CA LYS A 267 -5.63 42.78 4.91
C LYS A 267 -4.27 42.26 5.38
N LYS A 268 -4.07 40.93 5.40
CA LYS A 268 -2.79 40.31 5.79
C LYS A 268 -1.67 40.66 4.81
N ARG A 269 -1.97 40.70 3.52
CA ARG A 269 -1.06 41.13 2.46
C ARG A 269 -0.61 42.56 2.65
N ASP A 270 -1.53 43.47 2.95
CA ASP A 270 -1.24 44.88 3.21
C ASP A 270 -0.40 45.05 4.49
N ALA A 271 -0.79 44.34 5.56
CA ALA A 271 -0.03 44.34 6.82
C ALA A 271 1.39 43.79 6.66
N ARG A 272 1.59 42.78 5.80
CA ARG A 272 2.92 42.24 5.50
C ARG A 272 3.83 43.29 4.84
N TRP A 273 3.30 44.12 3.93
CA TRP A 273 4.07 45.20 3.33
C TRP A 273 4.51 46.23 4.36
N GLY A 274 3.63 46.59 5.29
CA GLY A 274 3.98 47.46 6.41
C GLY A 274 5.10 46.88 7.28
N LYS A 275 5.01 45.58 7.62
CA LYS A 275 6.04 44.86 8.39
C LYS A 275 7.39 44.83 7.68
N ASP A 276 7.40 44.70 6.36
CA ASP A 276 8.62 44.68 5.54
C ASP A 276 9.09 46.10 5.14
N HIS A 277 8.58 47.15 5.78
CA HIS A 277 8.91 48.56 5.53
C HIS A 277 8.78 48.97 4.05
N TYR A 278 7.84 48.35 3.32
CA TYR A 278 7.65 48.56 1.88
C TYR A 278 8.90 48.28 1.04
N LEU A 279 9.78 47.38 1.50
CA LEU A 279 10.95 46.92 0.77
C LEU A 279 10.79 45.46 0.33
N CYS A 280 11.40 45.12 -0.80
CA CYS A 280 11.56 43.72 -1.19
C CYS A 280 12.46 43.01 -0.16
N VAL A 281 11.99 41.95 0.49
CA VAL A 281 12.79 41.25 1.51
C VAL A 281 14.08 40.67 0.94
N PHE A 282 14.09 40.32 -0.36
CA PHE A 282 15.24 39.76 -1.05
C PHE A 282 16.26 40.82 -1.51
N CYS A 283 15.85 41.73 -2.42
CA CYS A 283 16.77 42.68 -3.06
C CYS A 283 16.77 44.07 -2.44
N LYS A 284 15.94 44.32 -1.42
CA LYS A 284 15.78 45.61 -0.73
C LYS A 284 15.32 46.78 -1.60
N ALA A 285 14.88 46.51 -2.84
CA ALA A 285 14.29 47.53 -3.69
C ALA A 285 12.95 48.05 -3.11
N PRO A 286 12.65 49.36 -3.24
CA PRO A 286 11.39 49.92 -2.78
C PRO A 286 10.19 49.34 -3.55
N LEU A 287 9.12 49.02 -2.83
CA LEU A 287 7.89 48.47 -3.37
C LEU A 287 6.85 49.57 -3.55
N THR A 288 6.45 49.79 -4.80
CA THR A 288 5.36 50.72 -5.14
C THR A 288 4.06 49.94 -5.34
N PRO A 289 2.89 50.60 -5.34
CA PRO A 289 1.63 49.95 -5.68
C PRO A 289 1.64 49.16 -7.00
N ARG A 290 2.48 49.55 -7.97
CA ARG A 290 2.61 48.89 -9.28
C ARG A 290 3.62 47.73 -9.30
N THR A 291 4.58 47.71 -8.37
CA THR A 291 5.70 46.74 -8.38
C THR A 291 5.65 45.75 -7.22
N ARG A 292 4.76 45.97 -6.24
CA ARG A 292 4.59 45.14 -5.04
C ARG A 292 3.91 43.81 -5.32
N THR A 293 4.52 42.74 -4.82
CA THR A 293 3.98 41.38 -4.81
C THR A 293 4.18 40.77 -3.43
N VAL A 294 3.48 39.67 -3.15
CA VAL A 294 3.68 38.90 -1.92
C VAL A 294 3.83 37.43 -2.30
N GLN A 295 4.91 36.82 -1.82
CA GLN A 295 5.18 35.40 -1.96
C GLN A 295 4.63 34.67 -0.73
N HIS A 296 3.92 33.57 -0.93
CA HIS A 296 3.62 32.63 0.15
C HIS A 296 4.83 31.73 0.37
N VAL A 297 5.29 31.60 1.61
CA VAL A 297 6.32 30.61 1.98
C VAL A 297 5.71 29.29 2.43
N THR A 298 4.41 29.27 2.71
CA THR A 298 3.62 28.05 2.87
C THR A 298 2.17 28.30 2.48
N TYR A 299 1.48 27.27 1.99
CA TYR A 299 0.04 27.28 1.72
C TYR A 299 -0.80 26.57 2.79
N ARG A 300 -0.21 26.18 3.92
CA ARG A 300 -0.92 25.45 5.00
C ARG A 300 -2.15 26.17 5.55
N ARG A 301 -2.20 27.50 5.47
CA ARG A 301 -3.33 28.36 5.89
C ARG A 301 -3.86 29.25 4.76
N ALA A 302 -3.62 28.86 3.52
CA ALA A 302 -4.00 29.67 2.37
C ALA A 302 -5.52 29.76 2.22
N GLY A 303 -6.03 30.95 1.93
CA GLY A 303 -7.46 31.21 1.72
C GLY A 303 -8.13 32.14 2.74
N GLY A 304 -7.37 32.91 3.53
CA GLY A 304 -7.89 33.90 4.47
C GLY A 304 -7.38 33.76 5.91
N ASP A 305 -6.80 32.62 6.27
CA ASP A 305 -6.27 32.34 7.61
C ASP A 305 -4.73 32.54 7.69
N GLU A 306 -4.13 33.21 6.71
CA GLU A 306 -2.69 33.43 6.66
C GLU A 306 -2.19 34.27 7.84
N THR A 307 -1.07 33.85 8.40
CA THR A 307 -0.28 34.65 9.34
C THR A 307 0.72 35.52 8.57
N LEU A 308 1.25 36.55 9.22
CA LEU A 308 2.27 37.39 8.58
C LEU A 308 3.54 36.59 8.23
N ASP A 309 3.84 35.52 8.95
CA ASP A 309 5.03 34.71 8.70
C ASP A 309 4.85 33.74 7.53
N ASP A 310 3.62 33.56 7.04
CA ASP A 310 3.34 32.79 5.82
C ASP A 310 3.64 33.58 4.53
N LEU A 311 3.87 34.89 4.66
CA LEU A 311 3.96 35.83 3.53
C LEU A 311 5.29 36.57 3.50
N ARG A 312 5.81 36.93 2.32
CA ARG A 312 7.01 37.77 2.13
C ARG A 312 6.80 38.82 1.05
N SER A 313 7.14 40.08 1.36
CA SER A 313 7.04 41.16 0.39
C SER A 313 8.17 41.09 -0.63
N LEU A 314 7.82 40.96 -1.90
CA LEU A 314 8.79 40.90 -3.00
C LEU A 314 8.47 41.93 -4.07
N CYS A 315 9.51 42.38 -4.77
CA CYS A 315 9.31 43.04 -6.06
C CYS A 315 8.97 41.99 -7.11
N ARG A 316 8.25 42.40 -8.16
CA ARG A 316 7.79 41.50 -9.23
C ARG A 316 8.90 40.61 -9.81
N LEU A 317 10.09 41.16 -10.07
CA LEU A 317 11.22 40.38 -10.58
C LEU A 317 11.68 39.28 -9.62
N CYS A 318 11.75 39.55 -8.31
CA CYS A 318 12.16 38.54 -7.33
C CYS A 318 11.05 37.49 -7.13
N HIS A 319 9.79 37.90 -7.17
CA HIS A 319 8.65 36.99 -7.10
C HIS A 319 8.61 36.04 -8.31
N ASP A 320 8.77 36.57 -9.52
CA ASP A 320 8.82 35.78 -10.75
C ASP A 320 9.97 34.76 -10.69
N ALA A 321 11.16 35.18 -10.24
CA ALA A 321 12.32 34.29 -10.08
C ALA A 321 12.04 33.13 -9.10
N VAL A 322 11.47 33.43 -7.93
CA VAL A 322 11.12 32.41 -6.95
C VAL A 322 10.08 31.44 -7.51
N THR A 323 9.02 31.96 -8.14
CA THR A 323 7.94 31.14 -8.68
C THR A 323 8.43 30.22 -9.82
N MET A 324 9.34 30.71 -10.68
CA MET A 324 9.94 29.88 -11.74
C MET A 324 10.80 28.74 -11.19
N ILE A 325 11.51 28.95 -10.08
CA ILE A 325 12.27 27.88 -9.42
C ILE A 325 11.31 26.83 -8.85
N GLU A 326 10.19 27.25 -8.27
CA GLU A 326 9.19 26.34 -7.67
C GLU A 326 8.47 25.47 -8.70
N TYR A 327 8.22 25.98 -9.92
CA TYR A 327 7.67 25.16 -11.00
C TYR A 327 8.57 23.95 -11.29
N GLY A 328 9.90 24.12 -11.24
CA GLY A 328 10.86 23.02 -11.40
C GLY A 328 10.91 22.03 -10.22
N LEU A 329 10.37 22.40 -9.05
CA LEU A 329 10.37 21.60 -7.82
C LEU A 329 9.00 20.97 -7.51
N GLY A 330 8.02 21.09 -8.42
CA GLY A 330 6.71 20.43 -8.28
C GLY A 330 5.68 21.16 -7.40
N MET A 331 5.92 22.44 -7.03
CA MET A 331 5.00 23.31 -6.27
C MET A 331 4.33 22.64 -5.05
N GLY A 332 5.14 22.33 -4.03
CA GLY A 332 4.67 21.81 -2.75
C GLY A 332 3.89 22.81 -1.89
N LEU A 333 3.39 22.34 -0.74
CA LEU A 333 2.75 23.20 0.26
C LEU A 333 3.74 24.15 0.93
N ASP A 334 4.96 23.68 1.19
CA ASP A 334 6.05 24.50 1.70
C ASP A 334 6.80 25.08 0.51
N ARG A 335 6.70 26.40 0.39
CA ARG A 335 7.20 27.20 -0.73
C ARG A 335 8.54 27.82 -0.36
N ILE A 336 9.26 28.30 -1.36
CA ILE A 336 10.57 28.91 -1.15
C ILE A 336 10.40 30.17 -0.30
N ASN A 337 11.10 30.19 0.82
CA ASN A 337 11.30 31.40 1.59
C ASN A 337 12.46 32.21 0.97
N PRO A 338 12.20 33.39 0.37
CA PRO A 338 13.26 34.19 -0.24
C PRO A 338 14.31 34.72 0.76
N GLU A 339 14.04 34.68 2.07
CA GLU A 339 15.01 35.07 3.10
C GLU A 339 15.98 33.93 3.46
N ASP A 340 15.68 32.70 3.06
CA ASP A 340 16.56 31.55 3.30
C ASP A 340 17.80 31.64 2.41
N SER A 341 18.97 31.64 3.05
CA SER A 341 20.27 31.77 2.39
C SER A 341 20.56 30.65 1.40
N SER A 342 19.99 29.46 1.60
CA SER A 342 20.18 28.31 0.71
C SER A 342 19.63 28.53 -0.72
N TYR A 343 18.63 29.40 -0.87
CA TYR A 343 18.04 29.73 -2.17
C TYR A 343 18.64 30.97 -2.81
N ARG A 344 19.50 31.71 -2.10
CA ARG A 344 19.94 33.05 -2.52
C ARG A 344 20.61 33.05 -3.89
N GLU A 345 21.60 32.19 -4.10
CA GLU A 345 22.34 32.14 -5.37
C GLU A 345 21.43 31.72 -6.53
N ARG A 346 20.56 30.72 -6.31
CA ARG A 346 19.57 30.27 -7.31
C ARG A 346 18.61 31.39 -7.72
N ILE A 347 18.14 32.18 -6.76
CA ILE A 347 17.26 33.33 -7.05
C ILE A 347 18.02 34.41 -7.82
N ILE A 348 19.28 34.71 -7.48
CA ILE A 348 20.10 35.69 -8.20
C ILE A 348 20.29 35.25 -9.66
N GLU A 349 20.68 34.01 -9.88
CA GLU A 349 20.87 33.44 -11.21
C GLU A 349 19.57 33.51 -12.02
N LYS A 350 18.46 33.04 -11.45
CA LYS A 350 17.16 33.09 -12.14
C LYS A 350 16.71 34.51 -12.46
N ARG A 351 17.00 35.48 -11.59
CA ARG A 351 16.74 36.90 -11.88
C ARG A 351 17.54 37.40 -13.09
N ARG A 352 18.82 37.02 -13.21
CA ARG A 352 19.66 37.40 -14.34
C ARG A 352 19.10 36.82 -15.64
N GLU A 353 18.72 35.55 -15.63
CA GLU A 353 18.07 34.90 -16.78
C GLU A 353 16.79 35.64 -17.22
N ILE A 354 15.91 35.98 -16.27
CA ILE A 354 14.67 36.71 -16.57
C ILE A 354 14.97 38.08 -17.19
N ILE A 355 15.96 38.81 -16.68
CA ILE A 355 16.35 40.11 -17.24
C ILE A 355 16.91 39.94 -18.66
N GLN A 356 17.80 38.96 -18.86
CA GLN A 356 18.39 38.67 -20.17
C GLN A 356 17.32 38.33 -21.20
N PHE A 357 16.38 37.45 -20.85
CA PHE A 357 15.27 37.06 -21.71
C PHE A 357 14.37 38.26 -22.08
N ARG A 358 13.97 39.07 -21.08
CA ARG A 358 13.15 40.27 -21.32
C ARG A 358 13.87 41.31 -22.18
N SER A 359 15.18 41.45 -22.01
CA SER A 359 16.02 42.33 -22.83
C SER A 359 16.10 41.86 -24.27
N LEU A 360 16.26 40.54 -24.49
CA LEU A 360 16.26 39.92 -25.81
C LEU A 360 14.91 40.06 -26.53
N GLU A 361 13.79 39.81 -25.85
CA GLU A 361 12.46 40.05 -26.42
C GLU A 361 12.25 41.52 -26.78
N THR A 362 12.67 42.45 -25.92
CA THR A 362 12.56 43.89 -26.18
C THR A 362 13.40 44.31 -27.39
N ARG A 363 14.61 43.72 -27.56
CA ARG A 363 15.44 43.92 -28.75
C ARG A 363 14.78 43.34 -30.00
N ARG A 364 14.26 42.11 -29.93
CA ARG A 364 13.54 41.46 -31.04
C ARG A 364 12.30 42.23 -31.49
N ARG A 365 11.57 42.85 -30.57
CA ARG A 365 10.40 43.69 -30.88
C ARG A 365 10.75 45.06 -31.47
N ARG A 366 12.01 45.51 -31.35
CA ARG A 366 12.51 46.79 -31.87
C ARG A 366 13.22 46.66 -33.22
N LEU A 367 13.58 45.44 -33.61
CA LEU A 367 14.05 45.13 -34.95
C LEU A 367 12.86 45.16 -35.90
N SER A 368 13.04 45.72 -37.09
CA SER A 368 12.01 45.71 -38.13
C SER A 368 11.74 44.26 -38.58
N PRO A 369 10.56 43.95 -39.17
CA PRO A 369 10.20 42.58 -39.56
C PRO A 369 11.24 41.89 -40.47
N GLU A 370 12.05 42.67 -41.19
CA GLU A 370 13.08 42.19 -42.12
C GLU A 370 14.41 41.82 -41.44
N GLU A 371 14.62 42.19 -40.16
CA GLU A 371 15.89 41.98 -39.43
C GLU A 371 15.85 40.79 -38.45
N VAL A 372 14.75 40.02 -38.42
CA VAL A 372 14.53 38.91 -37.46
C VAL A 372 14.52 37.53 -38.14
N GLU A 373 14.85 37.41 -39.43
CA GLU A 373 15.10 36.12 -40.09
C GLU A 373 16.46 35.50 -39.73
#